data_AF-A0A941J749-F1
#
_entry.id   AF-A0A941J749-F1
#
_cell.length_a   1.000
_cell.length_b   1.000
_cell.length_c   1.000
_cell.angle_alpha   90.00
_cell.angle_beta   90.00
_cell.angle_gamma   90.00
#
_symmetry.space_group_name_H-M   'P 1'
#
loop_
_entity.id
_entity.type
_entity.pdbx_description
1 polymer ?
#
loop_
_entity_poly.entity_id
_entity_poly.type
_entity_poly.pdbx_seq_one_letter_code
_entity_poly.pdbx_strand_id
1 'polypeptide(L)'
;MLIGDGMGLGAIEIARQLEYGKTGVLHLEKLEHVALMRTYSANNYVTDSAAGGSAIATGIKTNNESIGVDANGSEVDSVLDAFQNNGKKVGIISTNMVVDATPAAFGASVPNRWTGGANIARQLFDNRIDVILGGGASYFNADKQNGEDLIAKFKQAGYGITTTKEELSSINTPAKLLGLFHPTYMNFKLDKEVLHSQEPSSPK
;
A
#
# COMPACT_ATOMS: atom_id res chain seq x y z
N MET A 1 -1.09 0.14 -10.92
CA MET A 1 -1.88 1.30 -10.46
C MET A 1 -0.99 2.16 -9.56
N LEU A 2 -1.04 3.49 -9.66
CA LEU A 2 -0.30 4.40 -8.78
C LEU A 2 -1.31 5.32 -8.07
N ILE A 3 -1.24 5.38 -6.74
CA ILE A 3 -2.17 6.17 -5.91
C ILE A 3 -1.36 7.18 -5.10
N GLY A 4 -1.58 8.47 -5.37
CA GLY A 4 -1.09 9.54 -4.51
C GLY A 4 -2.10 9.83 -3.41
N ASP A 5 -1.85 9.34 -2.20
CA ASP A 5 -2.72 9.61 -1.04
C ASP A 5 -2.76 11.12 -0.74
N GLY A 6 -3.96 11.69 -0.64
CA GLY A 6 -4.16 13.13 -0.49
C GLY A 6 -3.79 13.99 -1.73
N MET A 7 -3.48 13.39 -2.88
CA MET A 7 -2.98 14.10 -4.06
C MET A 7 -4.11 14.74 -4.89
N GLY A 8 -4.69 15.82 -4.38
CA GLY A 8 -5.61 16.68 -5.14
C GLY A 8 -4.89 17.51 -6.22
N LEU A 9 -5.66 18.22 -7.05
CA LEU A 9 -5.12 19.07 -8.14
C LEU A 9 -4.09 20.11 -7.64
N GLY A 10 -4.30 20.68 -6.44
CA GLY A 10 -3.36 21.62 -5.84
C GLY A 10 -2.00 20.99 -5.50
N ALA A 11 -1.98 19.72 -5.07
CA ALA A 11 -0.74 19.00 -4.78
C ALA A 11 0.05 18.71 -6.06
N ILE A 12 -0.65 18.36 -7.16
CA ILE A 12 -0.06 18.20 -8.50
C ILE A 12 0.60 19.50 -8.96
N GLU A 13 -0.11 20.63 -8.83
CA GLU A 13 0.42 21.93 -9.24
C GLU A 13 1.66 22.35 -8.44
N ILE A 14 1.64 22.20 -7.12
CA ILE A 14 2.81 22.53 -6.28
C ILE A 14 4.00 21.63 -6.61
N ALA A 15 3.79 20.33 -6.82
CA ALA A 15 4.85 19.40 -7.20
C ALA A 15 5.49 19.79 -8.55
N ARG A 16 4.68 20.18 -9.54
CA ARG A 16 5.14 20.66 -10.85
C ARG A 16 5.98 21.92 -10.73
N GLN A 17 5.51 22.90 -9.94
CA GLN A 17 6.25 24.14 -9.72
C GLN A 17 7.58 23.90 -9.00
N LEU A 18 7.62 23.00 -8.02
CA LEU A 18 8.83 22.71 -7.24
C LEU A 18 9.89 21.98 -8.08
N GLU A 19 9.50 20.96 -8.85
CA GLU A 19 10.45 20.09 -9.55
C GLU A 19 10.83 20.62 -10.95
N TYR A 20 9.91 21.29 -11.65
CA TYR A 20 10.13 21.73 -13.04
C TYR A 20 9.82 23.20 -13.31
N GLY A 21 9.38 23.96 -12.30
CA GLY A 21 9.05 25.37 -12.44
C GLY A 21 7.77 25.64 -13.24
N LYS A 22 7.52 26.93 -13.51
CA LYS A 22 6.25 27.42 -14.07
C LYS A 22 5.86 26.79 -15.41
N THR A 23 6.82 26.47 -16.28
CA THR A 23 6.57 25.91 -17.63
C THR A 23 6.85 24.42 -17.71
N GLY A 24 7.15 23.79 -16.57
CA GLY A 24 7.42 22.37 -16.47
C GLY A 24 6.16 21.50 -16.53
N VAL A 25 6.37 20.20 -16.76
CA VAL A 25 5.29 19.20 -16.89
C VAL A 25 5.72 17.91 -16.18
N LEU A 26 4.89 17.43 -15.25
CA LEU A 26 5.05 16.15 -14.58
C LEU A 26 4.77 14.98 -15.53
N HIS A 27 5.31 13.80 -15.25
CA HIS A 27 5.01 12.60 -16.04
C HIS A 27 3.51 12.26 -16.08
N LEU A 28 2.78 12.48 -14.98
CA LEU A 28 1.33 12.23 -14.93
C LEU A 28 0.53 13.16 -15.86
N GLU A 29 1.01 14.38 -16.11
CA GLU A 29 0.35 15.37 -16.97
C GLU A 29 0.54 15.07 -18.47
N LYS A 30 1.43 14.13 -18.80
CA LYS A 30 1.66 13.66 -20.18
C LYS A 30 0.72 12.50 -20.57
N LEU A 31 -0.10 12.00 -19.64
CA LEU A 31 -1.05 10.95 -19.94
C LEU A 31 -2.15 11.47 -20.89
N GLU A 32 -2.51 10.66 -21.88
CA GLU A 32 -3.47 11.04 -22.93
C GLU A 32 -4.89 11.31 -22.38
N HIS A 33 -5.25 10.64 -21.29
CA HIS A 33 -6.59 10.70 -20.73
C HIS A 33 -6.57 11.22 -19.30
N VAL A 34 -7.43 12.22 -19.05
CA VAL A 34 -7.64 12.83 -17.74
C VAL A 34 -9.13 12.81 -17.43
N ALA A 35 -9.46 12.43 -16.20
CA ALA A 35 -10.83 12.42 -15.71
C ALA A 35 -10.88 12.97 -14.27
N LEU A 36 -12.06 13.48 -13.90
CA LEU A 36 -12.37 13.87 -12.52
C LEU A 36 -13.14 12.76 -11.83
N MET A 37 -12.86 12.53 -10.55
CA MET A 37 -13.49 11.50 -9.73
C MET A 37 -14.16 12.11 -8.50
N ARG A 38 -15.37 11.63 -8.16
CA ARG A 38 -16.07 11.98 -6.92
C ARG A 38 -15.75 10.99 -5.81
N THR A 39 -15.14 11.49 -4.73
CA THR A 39 -14.49 10.65 -3.72
C THR A 39 -15.27 10.45 -2.42
N TYR A 40 -16.52 10.93 -2.29
CA TYR A 40 -17.32 10.72 -1.06
C TYR A 40 -17.40 9.23 -0.66
N SER A 41 -17.52 8.92 0.63
CA SER A 41 -17.73 7.55 1.12
C SER A 41 -19.22 7.28 1.35
N ALA A 42 -19.60 6.05 1.68
CA ALA A 42 -21.01 5.68 1.86
C ALA A 42 -21.70 6.48 2.99
N ASN A 43 -20.94 6.90 4.01
CA ASN A 43 -21.45 7.60 5.19
C ASN A 43 -20.96 9.05 5.34
N ASN A 44 -20.01 9.53 4.51
CA ASN A 44 -19.45 10.88 4.64
C ASN A 44 -19.24 11.59 3.29
N TYR A 45 -19.42 12.91 3.28
CA TYR A 45 -19.07 13.76 2.13
C TYR A 45 -17.56 13.80 1.85
N VAL A 46 -16.75 13.66 2.90
CA VAL A 46 -15.28 13.59 2.82
C VAL A 46 -14.84 12.20 3.24
N THR A 47 -14.26 11.46 2.30
CA THR A 47 -13.74 10.11 2.55
C THR A 47 -12.45 10.15 3.36
N ASP A 48 -12.16 9.05 4.05
CA ASP A 48 -10.81 8.72 4.49
C ASP A 48 -10.10 7.79 3.47
N SER A 49 -8.82 7.49 3.70
CA SER A 49 -8.05 6.60 2.81
C SER A 49 -8.58 5.17 2.78
N ALA A 50 -9.22 4.67 3.86
CA ALA A 50 -9.75 3.31 3.88
C ALA A 50 -10.94 3.14 2.94
N ALA A 51 -11.94 4.03 3.05
CA ALA A 51 -13.08 4.00 2.14
C ALA A 51 -12.68 4.33 0.70
N GLY A 52 -11.78 5.30 0.50
CA GLY A 52 -11.30 5.69 -0.82
C GLY A 52 -10.49 4.58 -1.51
N GLY A 53 -9.55 3.97 -0.78
CA GLY A 53 -8.77 2.83 -1.25
C GLY A 53 -9.66 1.64 -1.57
N SER A 54 -10.63 1.32 -0.71
CA SER A 54 -11.58 0.22 -0.93
C SER A 54 -12.43 0.44 -2.17
N ALA A 55 -12.95 1.66 -2.37
CA ALA A 55 -13.74 1.97 -3.56
C ALA A 55 -12.91 1.84 -4.85
N ILE A 56 -11.63 2.20 -4.84
CA ILE A 56 -10.73 2.01 -5.99
C ILE A 56 -10.43 0.51 -6.20
N ALA A 57 -10.21 -0.24 -5.12
CA ALA A 57 -9.81 -1.63 -5.18
C ALA A 57 -10.96 -2.56 -5.61
N THR A 58 -12.18 -2.32 -5.11
CA THR A 58 -13.33 -3.22 -5.27
C THR A 58 -14.40 -2.67 -6.22
N GLY A 59 -14.36 -1.37 -6.52
CA GLY A 59 -15.42 -0.68 -7.26
C GLY A 59 -16.67 -0.37 -6.43
N ILE A 60 -16.67 -0.63 -5.12
CA ILE A 60 -17.82 -0.44 -4.22
C ILE A 60 -17.48 0.60 -3.15
N LYS A 61 -18.34 1.62 -2.99
CA LYS A 61 -18.22 2.58 -1.89
C LYS A 61 -18.56 1.93 -0.56
N THR A 62 -17.77 2.22 0.46
CA THR A 62 -17.95 1.73 1.83
C THR A 62 -17.90 2.88 2.84
N ASN A 63 -18.08 2.57 4.12
CA ASN A 63 -18.03 3.54 5.21
C ASN A 63 -16.57 3.97 5.47
N ASN A 64 -16.37 5.21 5.94
CA ASN A 64 -15.06 5.63 6.44
C ASN A 64 -14.49 4.62 7.43
N GLU A 65 -13.16 4.48 7.43
CA GLU A 65 -12.39 3.55 8.25
C GLU A 65 -12.50 2.07 7.86
N SER A 66 -13.45 1.69 7.00
CA SER A 66 -13.63 0.30 6.53
C SER A 66 -12.71 -0.02 5.35
N ILE A 67 -12.11 -1.22 5.38
CA ILE A 67 -11.17 -1.71 4.37
C ILE A 67 -11.72 -2.99 3.75
N GLY A 68 -11.80 -3.08 2.42
CA GLY A 68 -12.12 -4.33 1.69
C GLY A 68 -13.53 -4.87 1.93
N VAL A 69 -14.42 -4.10 2.56
CA VAL A 69 -15.80 -4.49 2.85
C VAL A 69 -16.79 -3.50 2.26
N ASP A 70 -18.01 -3.94 1.98
CA ASP A 70 -19.13 -3.07 1.60
C ASP A 70 -19.66 -2.24 2.78
N ALA A 71 -20.64 -1.37 2.54
CA ALA A 71 -21.22 -0.52 3.59
C ALA A 71 -21.96 -1.31 4.69
N ASN A 72 -22.26 -2.59 4.48
CA ASN A 72 -22.84 -3.49 5.48
C ASN A 72 -21.77 -4.30 6.24
N GLY A 73 -20.49 -4.17 5.87
CA GLY A 73 -19.37 -4.90 6.46
C GLY A 73 -19.10 -6.27 5.84
N SER A 74 -19.71 -6.59 4.70
CA SER A 74 -19.43 -7.83 3.97
C SER A 74 -18.16 -7.70 3.14
N GLU A 75 -17.28 -8.69 3.17
CA GLU A 75 -16.06 -8.69 2.35
C GLU A 75 -16.37 -8.62 0.85
N VAL A 76 -15.54 -7.89 0.12
CA VAL A 76 -15.67 -7.70 -1.32
C VAL A 76 -14.32 -7.95 -1.99
N ASP A 77 -14.33 -8.80 -3.01
CA ASP A 77 -13.16 -9.05 -3.85
C ASP A 77 -12.61 -7.76 -4.47
N SER A 78 -11.30 -7.59 -4.35
CA SER A 78 -10.55 -6.53 -4.99
C SER A 78 -10.16 -6.90 -6.42
N VAL A 79 -9.63 -5.91 -7.14
CA VAL A 79 -8.98 -6.13 -8.43
C VAL A 79 -7.80 -7.11 -8.32
N LEU A 80 -7.10 -7.21 -7.17
CA LEU A 80 -6.02 -8.20 -7.04
C LEU A 80 -6.57 -9.63 -7.02
N ASP A 81 -7.69 -9.88 -6.36
CA ASP A 81 -8.36 -11.18 -6.35
C ASP A 81 -8.75 -11.58 -7.78
N ALA A 82 -9.31 -10.65 -8.56
CA ALA A 82 -9.62 -10.89 -9.96
C ALA A 82 -8.38 -11.29 -10.78
N PHE A 83 -7.23 -10.65 -10.56
CA PHE A 83 -5.98 -11.00 -11.24
C PHE A 83 -5.43 -12.36 -10.78
N GLN A 84 -5.45 -12.65 -9.48
CA GLN A 84 -5.02 -13.93 -8.93
C GLN A 84 -5.89 -15.09 -9.42
N ASN A 85 -7.21 -14.90 -9.48
CA ASN A 85 -8.16 -15.87 -10.04
C ASN A 85 -7.90 -16.18 -11.52
N ASN A 86 -7.22 -15.27 -12.23
CA ASN A 86 -6.76 -15.44 -13.61
C ASN A 86 -5.29 -15.86 -13.71
N GLY A 87 -4.71 -16.38 -12.63
CA GLY A 87 -3.34 -16.89 -12.59
C GLY A 87 -2.26 -15.81 -12.74
N LYS A 88 -2.61 -14.53 -12.51
CA LYS A 88 -1.66 -13.42 -12.57
C LYS A 88 -1.00 -13.18 -11.21
N LYS A 89 0.22 -12.67 -11.26
CA LYS A 89 0.96 -12.19 -10.09
C LYS A 89 0.44 -10.84 -9.65
N VAL A 90 0.40 -10.62 -8.34
CA VAL A 90 -0.08 -9.37 -7.74
C VAL A 90 0.90 -8.83 -6.71
N GLY A 91 0.90 -7.52 -6.53
CA GLY A 91 1.82 -6.88 -5.60
C GLY A 91 1.32 -5.55 -5.07
N ILE A 92 1.78 -5.24 -3.86
CA ILE A 92 1.48 -4.03 -3.11
C ILE A 92 2.81 -3.39 -2.74
N ILE A 93 2.98 -2.12 -3.13
CA ILE A 93 4.19 -1.34 -2.85
C ILE A 93 3.73 -0.02 -2.26
N SER A 94 4.27 0.34 -1.09
CA SER A 94 3.90 1.54 -0.37
C SER A 94 5.14 2.22 0.21
N THR A 95 5.15 3.55 0.19
CA THR A 95 6.09 4.36 1.00
C THR A 95 5.60 4.53 2.43
N ASN A 96 4.46 3.93 2.78
CA ASN A 96 3.90 3.87 4.12
C ASN A 96 4.01 2.40 4.62
N MET A 97 3.39 2.08 5.76
CA MET A 97 3.19 0.71 6.20
C MET A 97 2.34 -0.04 5.18
N VAL A 98 2.71 -1.28 4.87
CA VAL A 98 1.92 -2.15 3.97
C VAL A 98 0.56 -2.53 4.55
N VAL A 99 0.39 -2.37 5.87
CA VAL A 99 -0.89 -2.56 6.58
C VAL A 99 -1.72 -1.28 6.71
N ASP A 100 -1.24 -0.13 6.22
CA ASP A 100 -2.04 1.10 6.20
C ASP A 100 -3.18 1.00 5.18
N ALA A 101 -4.17 1.87 5.30
CA ALA A 101 -5.45 1.75 4.61
C ALA A 101 -5.35 1.59 3.08
N THR A 102 -4.58 2.44 2.41
CA THR A 102 -4.47 2.45 0.95
C THR A 102 -3.91 1.14 0.39
N PRO A 103 -2.76 0.61 0.86
CA PRO A 103 -2.29 -0.71 0.43
C PRO A 103 -3.20 -1.86 0.91
N ALA A 104 -3.68 -1.81 2.16
CA ALA A 104 -4.49 -2.88 2.73
C ALA A 104 -5.80 -3.13 1.96
N ALA A 105 -6.42 -2.07 1.41
CA ALA A 105 -7.65 -2.17 0.64
C ALA A 105 -7.60 -3.09 -0.59
N PHE A 106 -6.40 -3.42 -1.07
CA PHE A 106 -6.19 -4.31 -2.22
C PHE A 106 -5.94 -5.76 -1.84
N GLY A 107 -5.73 -6.08 -0.56
CA GLY A 107 -5.30 -7.42 -0.16
C GLY A 107 -5.81 -7.87 1.20
N ALA A 108 -6.70 -7.12 1.83
CA ALA A 108 -7.28 -7.44 3.13
C ALA A 108 -8.67 -6.78 3.29
N SER A 109 -9.44 -7.34 4.22
CA SER A 109 -10.76 -6.87 4.62
C SER A 109 -10.82 -6.76 6.15
N VAL A 110 -11.11 -5.56 6.65
CA VAL A 110 -11.34 -5.30 8.07
C VAL A 110 -12.40 -4.22 8.27
N PRO A 111 -13.22 -4.32 9.33
CA PRO A 111 -14.25 -3.31 9.61
C PRO A 111 -13.68 -1.97 10.05
N ASN A 112 -12.44 -1.93 10.56
CA ASN A 112 -11.82 -0.71 11.03
C ASN A 112 -10.29 -0.71 10.84
N ARG A 113 -9.78 0.30 10.13
CA ARG A 113 -8.36 0.49 9.83
C ARG A 113 -7.47 0.62 11.07
N TRP A 114 -7.99 1.18 12.17
CA TRP A 114 -7.20 1.51 13.36
C TRP A 114 -6.95 0.31 14.26
N THR A 115 -7.86 -0.67 14.24
CA THR A 115 -7.77 -1.89 15.05
C THR A 115 -7.37 -3.12 14.24
N GLY A 116 -7.44 -3.04 12.91
CA GLY A 116 -7.22 -4.17 12.00
C GLY A 116 -5.77 -4.50 11.64
N GLY A 117 -4.78 -3.66 11.98
CA GLY A 117 -3.41 -3.78 11.44
C GLY A 117 -2.74 -5.16 11.56
N ALA A 118 -2.89 -5.83 12.71
CA ALA A 118 -2.35 -7.18 12.89
C ALA A 118 -3.08 -8.23 12.04
N ASN A 119 -4.40 -8.09 11.87
CA ASN A 119 -5.20 -8.96 11.00
C ASN A 119 -4.86 -8.72 9.53
N ILE A 120 -4.70 -7.45 9.12
CA ILE A 120 -4.26 -7.09 7.77
C ILE A 120 -2.93 -7.78 7.43
N ALA A 121 -1.93 -7.75 8.32
CA ALA A 121 -0.66 -8.44 8.09
C ALA A 121 -0.80 -9.96 7.87
N ARG A 122 -1.73 -10.62 8.60
CA ARG A 122 -2.04 -12.05 8.38
C ARG A 122 -2.71 -12.27 7.03
N GLN A 123 -3.70 -11.45 6.70
CA GLN A 123 -4.43 -11.55 5.44
C GLN A 123 -3.52 -11.34 4.22
N LEU A 124 -2.51 -10.47 4.29
CA LEU A 124 -1.52 -10.34 3.21
C LEU A 124 -0.75 -11.65 2.94
N PHE A 125 -0.53 -12.46 3.98
CA PHE A 125 0.03 -13.81 3.85
C PHE A 125 -1.02 -14.80 3.32
N ASP A 126 -2.19 -14.85 3.94
CA ASP A 126 -3.26 -15.81 3.65
C ASP A 126 -3.82 -15.63 2.22
N ASN A 127 -3.91 -14.38 1.75
CA ASN A 127 -4.32 -14.00 0.40
C ASN A 127 -3.18 -14.13 -0.62
N ARG A 128 -1.98 -14.56 -0.18
CA ARG A 128 -0.84 -14.93 -1.05
C ARG A 128 -0.40 -13.81 -2.00
N ILE A 129 -0.36 -12.57 -1.52
CA ILE A 129 0.18 -11.45 -2.30
C ILE A 129 1.65 -11.74 -2.65
N ASP A 130 2.02 -11.71 -3.93
CA ASP A 130 3.35 -12.18 -4.35
C ASP A 130 4.47 -11.19 -3.99
N VAL A 131 4.21 -9.89 -4.09
CA VAL A 131 5.18 -8.83 -3.77
C VAL A 131 4.58 -7.86 -2.76
N ILE A 132 5.20 -7.72 -1.60
CA ILE A 132 4.79 -6.78 -0.55
C ILE A 132 6.01 -5.94 -0.17
N LEU A 133 6.01 -4.65 -0.48
CA LEU A 133 7.13 -3.74 -0.20
C LEU A 133 6.66 -2.48 0.54
N GLY A 134 7.25 -2.18 1.69
CA GLY A 134 6.99 -0.93 2.41
C GLY A 134 7.50 -0.94 3.84
N GLY A 135 6.90 -0.13 4.71
CA GLY A 135 7.16 -0.16 6.15
C GLY A 135 6.22 -1.10 6.91
N GLY A 136 6.18 -0.95 8.23
CA GLY A 136 5.24 -1.65 9.12
C GLY A 136 5.76 -2.98 9.66
N ALA A 137 7.08 -3.19 9.72
CA ALA A 137 7.67 -4.45 10.15
C ALA A 137 7.20 -4.91 11.55
N SER A 138 6.85 -3.95 12.43
CA SER A 138 6.32 -4.26 13.76
C SER A 138 5.03 -5.08 13.74
N TYR A 139 4.21 -4.99 12.69
CA TYR A 139 3.00 -5.79 12.57
C TYR A 139 3.26 -7.25 12.18
N PHE A 140 4.47 -7.62 11.77
CA PHE A 140 4.80 -8.97 11.32
C PHE A 140 5.56 -9.80 12.37
N ASN A 141 5.94 -9.18 13.50
CA ASN A 141 6.65 -9.87 14.56
C ASN A 141 5.71 -10.65 15.49
N ALA A 142 6.28 -11.58 16.26
CA ALA A 142 5.54 -12.42 17.20
C ALA A 142 4.75 -11.61 18.25
N ASP A 143 5.28 -10.48 18.71
CA ASP A 143 4.62 -9.65 19.73
C ASP A 143 3.26 -9.11 19.26
N LYS A 144 3.18 -8.66 18.00
CA LYS A 144 1.91 -8.19 17.40
C LYS A 144 1.04 -9.32 16.85
N GLN A 145 1.58 -10.53 16.81
CA GLN A 145 0.97 -11.68 16.17
C GLN A 145 0.72 -12.84 17.15
N ASN A 146 0.53 -12.53 18.44
CA ASN A 146 0.17 -13.49 19.48
C ASN A 146 1.14 -14.69 19.56
N GLY A 147 2.43 -14.44 19.39
CA GLY A 147 3.50 -15.44 19.43
C GLY A 147 3.90 -16.01 18.07
N GLU A 148 3.24 -15.65 16.97
CA GLU A 148 3.55 -16.15 15.63
C GLU A 148 4.45 -15.19 14.85
N ASP A 149 5.64 -15.65 14.45
CA ASP A 149 6.52 -14.85 13.57
C ASP A 149 6.05 -14.96 12.10
N LEU A 150 5.34 -13.95 11.61
CA LEU A 150 4.87 -13.92 10.23
C LEU A 150 6.04 -13.81 9.24
N ILE A 151 7.12 -13.11 9.57
CA ILE A 151 8.29 -13.01 8.68
C ILE A 151 8.87 -14.42 8.45
N ALA A 152 8.98 -15.22 9.51
CA ALA A 152 9.40 -16.61 9.40
C ALA A 152 8.44 -17.44 8.52
N LYS A 153 7.12 -17.23 8.63
CA LYS A 153 6.13 -17.90 7.76
C LYS A 153 6.25 -17.52 6.29
N PHE A 154 6.41 -16.24 5.98
CA PHE A 154 6.67 -15.79 4.62
C PHE A 154 7.93 -16.46 4.05
N LYS A 155 9.01 -16.50 4.84
CA LYS A 155 10.25 -17.16 4.44
C LYS A 155 10.06 -18.66 4.18
N GLN A 156 9.36 -19.37 5.05
CA GLN A 156 9.03 -20.79 4.87
C GLN A 156 8.15 -21.04 3.64
N ALA A 157 7.27 -20.08 3.30
CA ALA A 157 6.44 -20.11 2.09
C ALA A 157 7.22 -19.72 0.81
N GLY A 158 8.53 -19.53 0.89
CA GLY A 158 9.41 -19.29 -0.26
C GLY A 158 9.53 -17.83 -0.69
N TYR A 159 9.16 -16.87 0.17
CA TYR A 159 9.38 -15.45 -0.11
C TYR A 159 10.85 -15.10 0.10
N GLY A 160 11.42 -14.33 -0.82
CA GLY A 160 12.60 -13.54 -0.55
C GLY A 160 12.28 -12.51 0.52
N ILE A 161 13.16 -12.33 1.51
CA ILE A 161 12.99 -11.34 2.58
C ILE A 161 14.06 -10.27 2.43
N THR A 162 13.66 -9.01 2.50
CA THR A 162 14.57 -7.86 2.47
C THR A 162 14.11 -6.76 3.43
N THR A 163 15.07 -6.07 4.03
CA THR A 163 14.85 -5.02 5.03
C THR A 163 15.63 -3.75 4.75
N THR A 164 16.52 -3.76 3.76
CA THR A 164 17.34 -2.61 3.35
C THR A 164 17.36 -2.44 1.84
N LYS A 165 17.76 -1.26 1.37
CA LYS A 165 17.97 -0.94 -0.03
C LYS A 165 19.02 -1.85 -0.67
N GLU A 166 20.10 -2.15 0.04
CA GLU A 166 21.21 -2.97 -0.43
C GLU A 166 20.77 -4.43 -0.60
N GLU A 167 20.01 -4.97 0.36
CA GLU A 167 19.41 -6.30 0.24
C GLU A 167 18.42 -6.36 -0.92
N LEU A 168 17.55 -5.35 -1.07
CA LEU A 168 16.59 -5.31 -2.17
C LEU A 168 17.29 -5.24 -3.53
N SER A 169 18.42 -4.54 -3.62
CA SER A 169 19.19 -4.40 -4.87
C SER A 169 20.01 -5.64 -5.22
N SER A 170 20.37 -6.45 -4.23
CA SER A 170 21.20 -7.66 -4.40
C SER A 170 20.40 -8.96 -4.48
N ILE A 171 19.09 -8.92 -4.19
CA ILE A 171 18.25 -10.11 -4.23
C ILE A 171 18.03 -10.57 -5.67
N ASN A 172 18.28 -11.86 -5.92
CA ASN A 172 18.03 -12.50 -7.20
C ASN A 172 16.51 -12.62 -7.43
N THR A 173 15.90 -11.62 -8.07
CA THR A 173 14.50 -11.54 -8.55
C THR A 173 13.61 -12.73 -8.15
N PRO A 174 13.21 -12.82 -6.86
CA PRO A 174 12.49 -13.99 -6.39
C PRO A 174 11.06 -13.97 -6.94
N ALA A 175 10.45 -15.14 -7.10
CA ALA A 175 9.07 -15.24 -7.56
C ALA A 175 8.06 -14.61 -6.58
N LYS A 176 8.45 -14.48 -5.30
CA LYS A 176 7.72 -13.82 -4.23
C LYS A 176 8.66 -13.04 -3.33
N LEU A 177 8.24 -11.89 -2.83
CA LEU A 177 9.09 -10.95 -2.10
C LEU A 177 8.33 -10.25 -0.97
N LEU A 178 8.90 -10.27 0.24
CA LEU A 178 8.48 -9.43 1.36
C LEU A 178 9.62 -8.47 1.71
N GLY A 179 9.39 -7.19 1.49
CA GLY A 179 10.30 -6.10 1.83
C GLY A 179 9.71 -5.20 2.91
N LEU A 180 10.28 -5.23 4.11
CA LEU A 180 9.83 -4.46 5.27
C LEU A 180 10.98 -3.57 5.77
N PHE A 181 10.97 -2.31 5.34
CA PHE A 181 12.14 -1.42 5.45
C PHE A 181 12.14 -0.51 6.67
N HIS A 182 11.04 -0.48 7.44
CA HIS A 182 10.92 0.31 8.65
C HIS A 182 9.92 -0.32 9.64
N PRO A 183 10.10 -0.20 10.97
CA PRO A 183 9.15 -0.73 11.95
C PRO A 183 7.72 -0.19 11.81
N THR A 184 7.60 1.06 11.38
CA THR A 184 6.34 1.80 11.17
C THR A 184 6.33 2.41 9.75
N TYR A 185 5.86 3.65 9.59
CA TYR A 185 5.94 4.45 8.36
C TYR A 185 7.38 4.55 7.87
N MET A 186 7.61 4.49 6.56
CA MET A 186 8.94 4.81 6.02
C MET A 186 9.23 6.30 6.17
N ASN A 187 10.50 6.68 6.15
CA ASN A 187 10.92 8.07 6.27
C ASN A 187 10.46 8.91 5.07
N PHE A 188 10.15 10.18 5.31
CA PHE A 188 9.88 11.13 4.23
C PHE A 188 11.13 11.34 3.36
N LYS A 189 10.91 11.75 2.10
CA LYS A 189 11.98 11.95 1.10
C LYS A 189 13.14 12.79 1.63
N LEU A 190 12.85 13.89 2.33
CA LEU A 190 13.87 14.80 2.87
C LEU A 190 14.57 14.22 4.11
N ASP A 191 13.86 13.46 4.93
CA ASP A 191 14.41 12.90 6.17
C ASP A 191 15.37 11.75 5.90
N LYS A 192 15.20 11.00 4.79
CA LYS A 192 16.08 9.88 4.44
C LYS A 192 17.55 10.27 4.34
N GLU A 193 17.85 11.45 3.79
CA GLU A 193 19.21 11.97 3.66
C GLU A 193 19.78 12.35 5.03
N VAL A 194 18.98 13.03 5.85
CA VAL A 194 19.36 13.51 7.19
C VAL A 194 19.58 12.34 8.16
N LEU A 195 18.74 11.31 8.07
CA LEU A 195 18.77 10.13 8.94
C LEU A 195 19.72 9.02 8.45
N HIS A 196 20.41 9.23 7.32
CA HIS A 196 21.24 8.21 6.67
C HIS A 196 20.50 6.88 6.47
N SER A 197 19.22 6.98 6.09
CA SER A 197 18.30 5.85 6.00
C SER A 197 18.78 4.81 5.00
N GLN A 198 18.65 3.54 5.37
CA GLN A 198 18.89 2.39 4.50
C GLN A 198 17.62 1.97 3.73
N GLU A 199 16.56 2.78 3.79
CA GLU A 199 15.32 2.51 3.08
C GLU A 199 15.46 2.76 1.57
N PRO A 200 14.84 1.92 0.72
CA PRO A 200 14.77 2.20 -0.71
C PRO A 200 13.87 3.42 -0.99
N SER A 201 14.03 4.01 -2.18
CA SER A 201 13.19 5.11 -2.66
C SER A 201 12.27 4.64 -3.78
N SER A 202 11.10 5.27 -3.89
CA SER A 202 10.28 5.13 -5.09
C SER A 202 11.06 5.60 -6.32
N PRO A 203 10.85 4.97 -7.50
CA PRO A 203 11.44 5.43 -8.75
C PRO A 203 11.06 6.90 -9.04
N LYS A 204 11.98 7.62 -9.71
CA LYS A 204 11.75 8.99 -10.19
C LYS A 204 11.09 8.98 -11.58
#